data_AF-A0A804RKL0-F1
#
_entry.id   AF-A0A804RKL0-F1
#
_cell.length_a   1.000
_cell.length_b   1.000
_cell.length_c   1.000
_cell.angle_alpha   90.00
_cell.angle_beta   90.00
_cell.angle_gamma   90.00
#
_symmetry.space_group_name_H-M   'P 1'
#
loop_
_entity.id
_entity.type
_entity.pdbx_description
1 polymer ?
#
loop_
_entity_poly.entity_id
_entity_poly.type
_entity_poly.pdbx_seq_one_letter_code
_entity_poly.pdbx_strand_id
1 'polypeptide(L)'
;MRYQIGLGDTYWIVSTTKLQNLTHYQAMERVNPTLVPTDLDVGTMVTFPVFCQCPATADNATTLVTYVMQPVDTYVSVAAAFSVAYPQ
;
A
#
# COMPACT_ATOMS: atom_id res chain seq x y z
N MET A 1 2.79 3.84 6.72
CA MET A 1 4.16 4.30 6.36
C MET A 1 4.22 5.81 6.43
N ARG A 2 5.33 6.40 6.91
CA ARG A 2 5.55 7.86 6.83
C ARG A 2 6.40 8.17 5.60
N TYR A 3 5.99 9.16 4.83
CA TYR A 3 6.66 9.60 3.60
C TYR A 3 6.85 11.11 3.63
N GLN A 4 8.00 11.59 3.16
CA GLN A 4 8.30 13.00 3.07
C GLN A 4 7.94 13.51 1.68
N ILE A 5 7.03 14.47 1.59
CA ILE A 5 6.55 15.07 0.33
C ILE A 5 7.71 15.73 -0.42
N GLY A 6 7.91 15.33 -1.67
CA GLY A 6 8.82 15.95 -2.61
C GLY A 6 8.14 17.00 -3.50
N LEU A 7 8.93 17.69 -4.31
CA LEU A 7 8.42 18.65 -5.28
C LEU A 7 7.52 17.96 -6.31
N GLY A 8 6.28 18.43 -6.44
CA GLY A 8 5.29 17.89 -7.39
C GLY A 8 4.58 16.63 -6.90
N ASP A 9 4.85 16.16 -5.68
CA ASP A 9 4.12 15.04 -5.10
C ASP A 9 2.67 15.45 -4.78
N THR A 10 1.76 14.52 -5.05
CA THR A 10 0.37 14.57 -4.59
C THR A 10 0.04 13.25 -3.93
N TYR A 11 -1.04 13.18 -3.14
CA TYR A 11 -1.51 11.90 -2.60
C TYR A 11 -1.75 10.88 -3.71
N TRP A 12 -2.24 11.30 -4.87
CA TRP A 12 -2.46 10.43 -6.03
C TRP A 12 -1.14 9.92 -6.62
N ILE A 13 -0.15 10.79 -6.88
CA ILE A 13 1.14 10.38 -7.44
C ILE A 13 1.86 9.42 -6.50
N VAL A 14 1.93 9.76 -5.21
CA VAL A 14 2.64 8.92 -4.23
C VAL A 14 1.94 7.57 -4.07
N SER A 15 0.61 7.53 -3.97
CA SER A 15 -0.13 6.27 -3.83
C SER A 15 -0.05 5.37 -5.05
N THR A 16 -0.20 5.92 -6.26
CA THR A 16 -0.27 5.14 -7.50
C THR A 16 1.09 4.78 -8.08
N THR A 17 2.07 5.70 -7.99
CA THR A 17 3.40 5.49 -8.60
C THR A 17 4.43 5.02 -7.58
N LYS A 18 4.63 5.77 -6.48
CA LYS A 18 5.70 5.48 -5.50
C LYS A 18 5.38 4.26 -4.65
N LEU A 19 4.12 4.09 -4.29
CA LEU A 19 3.62 2.95 -3.51
C LEU A 19 2.95 1.89 -4.39
N GLN A 20 3.05 2.00 -5.72
CA GLN A 20 2.57 0.97 -6.66
C GLN A 20 1.13 0.49 -6.39
N ASN A 21 0.23 1.42 -6.05
CA ASN A 21 -1.18 1.13 -5.70
C ASN A 21 -1.38 0.27 -4.44
N LEU A 22 -0.39 0.15 -3.55
CA LEU A 22 -0.54 -0.48 -2.23
C LEU A 22 -1.52 0.26 -1.30
N THR A 23 -1.93 1.45 -1.70
CA THR A 23 -2.91 2.28 -1.00
C THR A 23 -3.60 3.24 -1.98
N HIS A 24 -4.69 3.84 -1.55
CA HIS A 24 -5.48 4.79 -2.35
C HIS A 24 -5.51 6.16 -1.67
N TYR A 25 -5.53 7.23 -2.48
CA TYR A 25 -5.46 8.60 -1.98
C TYR A 25 -6.59 8.96 -0.99
N GLN A 26 -7.79 8.39 -1.12
CA GLN A 26 -8.89 8.64 -0.18
C GLN A 26 -8.57 8.15 1.25
N ALA A 27 -7.68 7.17 1.38
CA ALA A 27 -7.22 6.73 2.70
C ALA A 27 -6.30 7.77 3.35
N MET A 28 -5.51 8.53 2.56
CA MET A 28 -4.63 9.57 3.10
C MET A 28 -5.41 10.73 3.73
N GLU A 29 -6.53 11.13 3.13
CA GLU A 29 -7.36 12.22 3.69
C GLU A 29 -7.89 11.87 5.09
N ARG A 30 -8.26 10.60 5.30
CA ARG A 30 -8.76 10.13 6.60
C ARG A 30 -7.67 10.02 7.66
N VAL A 31 -6.45 9.63 7.29
CA VAL A 31 -5.35 9.42 8.25
C VAL A 31 -4.48 10.65 8.47
N ASN A 32 -4.63 11.69 7.64
CA ASN A 32 -3.93 12.98 7.78
C ASN A 32 -4.93 14.14 7.90
N PRO A 33 -5.80 14.16 8.93
CA PRO A 33 -6.91 15.14 9.01
C PRO A 33 -6.45 16.60 9.15
N THR A 34 -5.17 16.83 9.48
CA THR A 34 -4.59 18.18 9.64
C THR A 34 -3.94 18.71 8.38
N LEU A 35 -3.85 17.91 7.32
CA LEU A 35 -3.20 18.29 6.05
C LEU A 35 -4.25 18.57 4.98
N VAL A 36 -3.96 19.54 4.13
CA VAL A 36 -4.81 19.90 2.99
C VAL A 36 -4.23 19.23 1.74
N PRO A 37 -4.93 18.29 1.07
CA PRO A 37 -4.36 17.52 -0.04
C PRO A 37 -3.88 18.36 -1.23
N THR A 38 -4.45 19.56 -1.41
CA THR A 38 -4.09 20.52 -2.46
C THR A 38 -2.97 21.48 -2.06
N ASP A 39 -2.54 21.45 -0.79
CA ASP A 39 -1.54 22.34 -0.23
C ASP A 39 -0.57 21.55 0.66
N LEU A 40 0.43 20.97 0.00
CA LEU A 40 1.45 20.13 0.63
C LEU A 40 2.83 20.74 0.37
N ASP A 41 3.42 21.34 1.41
CA ASP A 41 4.78 21.87 1.32
C ASP A 41 5.80 20.75 1.13
N VAL A 42 6.83 21.03 0.33
CA VAL A 42 7.99 20.14 0.19
C VAL A 42 8.64 19.94 1.56
N GLY A 43 8.83 18.68 1.94
CA GLY A 43 9.34 18.28 3.25
C GLY A 43 8.26 17.90 4.26
N THR A 44 6.98 18.13 3.96
CA THR A 44 5.85 17.72 4.82
C THR A 44 5.83 16.20 4.99
N MET A 45 5.68 15.74 6.23
CA MET A 45 5.56 14.32 6.54
C MET A 45 4.11 13.86 6.48
N VAL A 46 3.79 12.99 5.54
CA VAL A 46 2.44 12.44 5.31
C VAL A 46 2.42 10.95 5.67
N THR A 47 1.33 10.52 6.29
CA THR A 47 1.08 9.10 6.58
C THR A 47 0.34 8.46 5.41
N PHE A 48 0.95 7.44 4.80
CA PHE A 48 0.32 6.59 3.80
C PHE A 48 -0.01 5.23 4.44
N PRO A 49 -1.29 4.92 4.72
CA PRO A 49 -1.70 3.64 5.27
C PRO A 49 -1.62 2.57 4.18
N VAL A 50 -0.72 1.60 4.33
CA VAL A 50 -0.72 0.39 3.51
C VAL A 50 -1.52 -0.65 4.28
N PHE A 51 -2.41 -1.37 3.60
CA PHE A 51 -3.16 -2.44 4.23
C PHE A 51 -2.18 -3.47 4.80
N CYS A 52 -2.38 -3.86 6.05
CA CYS A 52 -1.60 -4.91 6.69
C CYS A 52 -2.50 -5.66 7.66
N GLN A 53 -2.14 -6.90 7.93
CA GLN A 53 -2.84 -7.75 8.88
C GLN A 53 -1.81 -8.52 9.69
N CYS A 54 -2.11 -8.74 10.96
CA CYS A 54 -1.34 -9.65 11.80
C CYS A 54 -1.84 -11.09 11.54
N PRO A 55 -0.96 -12.08 11.31
CA PRO A 55 -1.38 -13.46 11.18
C PRO A 55 -2.19 -13.90 12.41
N ALA A 56 -3.36 -14.47 12.19
CA ALA A 56 -4.09 -15.15 13.23
C ALA A 56 -3.45 -16.52 13.50
N THR A 57 -3.67 -17.07 14.68
CA THR A 57 -3.21 -18.44 15.02
C THR A 57 -3.74 -19.50 14.05
N ALA A 58 -4.89 -19.24 13.41
CA ALA A 58 -5.49 -20.12 12.41
C ALA A 58 -4.80 -20.09 11.04
N ASP A 59 -4.03 -19.05 10.72
CA ASP A 59 -3.46 -18.87 9.38
C ASP A 59 -2.21 -19.77 9.14
N ASN A 60 -1.65 -20.37 10.20
CA ASN A 60 -0.39 -21.13 10.16
C ASN A 60 0.75 -20.37 9.42
N ALA A 61 0.72 -19.05 9.45
CA ALA A 61 1.67 -18.17 8.79
C ALA A 61 2.41 -17.31 9.82
N THR A 62 3.71 -17.10 9.61
CA THR A 62 4.52 -16.19 10.45
C THR A 62 4.47 -14.74 9.94
N THR A 63 4.15 -14.55 8.66
CA THR A 63 4.16 -13.26 7.98
C THR A 63 3.04 -13.21 6.95
N LEU A 64 2.37 -12.05 6.84
CA LEU A 64 1.44 -11.75 5.76
C LEU A 64 2.03 -10.65 4.86
N VAL A 65 1.80 -10.78 3.55
CA VAL A 65 2.26 -9.82 2.54
C VAL A 65 1.05 -9.24 1.81
N THR A 66 0.99 -7.92 1.73
CA THR A 66 0.00 -7.21 0.92
C THR A 66 0.52 -7.10 -0.51
N TYR A 67 -0.24 -7.66 -1.46
CA TYR A 67 0.13 -7.69 -2.86
C TYR A 67 -0.98 -7.08 -3.72
N VAL A 68 -0.58 -6.28 -4.72
CA VAL A 68 -1.49 -5.70 -5.71
C VAL A 68 -1.44 -6.58 -6.97
N MET A 69 -2.56 -7.23 -7.28
CA MET A 69 -2.71 -8.04 -8.49
C MET A 69 -2.43 -7.20 -9.75
N GLN A 70 -1.57 -7.70 -10.61
CA GLN A 70 -1.26 -7.15 -11.92
C GLN A 70 -2.15 -7.77 -13.02
N PRO A 71 -2.34 -7.11 -14.18
CA PRO A 71 -3.26 -7.58 -15.22
C PRO A 71 -3.01 -9.00 -15.76
N VAL A 72 -1.78 -9.51 -15.66
CA VAL A 72 -1.40 -10.85 -16.14
C VAL A 72 -1.30 -11.90 -15.03
N ASP A 73 -1.60 -11.51 -13.78
CA ASP A 73 -1.51 -12.41 -12.66
C ASP A 73 -2.67 -13.41 -12.63
N THR A 74 -2.35 -14.62 -12.20
CA THR A 74 -3.29 -15.64 -11.78
C THR A 74 -3.01 -15.97 -10.32
N TYR A 75 -3.99 -16.52 -9.60
CA TYR A 75 -3.72 -16.98 -8.23
C TYR A 75 -2.57 -18.00 -8.16
N VAL A 76 -2.43 -18.83 -9.20
CA VAL A 76 -1.35 -19.82 -9.32
C VAL A 76 0.01 -19.14 -9.51
N SER A 77 0.12 -18.14 -10.38
CA SER A 77 1.39 -17.44 -10.63
C SER A 77 1.84 -16.63 -9.41
N VAL A 78 0.89 -16.00 -8.70
CA VAL A 78 1.17 -15.26 -7.46
C VAL A 78 1.59 -16.22 -6.35
N ALA A 79 0.87 -17.33 -6.15
CA ALA A 79 1.22 -18.32 -5.15
C ALA A 79 2.62 -18.91 -5.40
N ALA A 80 2.94 -19.22 -6.66
CA ALA A 80 4.26 -19.68 -7.06
C ALA A 80 5.36 -18.63 -6.77
N ALA A 81 5.11 -17.36 -7.07
CA ALA A 81 6.05 -16.26 -6.80
C ALA A 81 6.38 -16.11 -5.30
N PHE A 82 5.41 -16.39 -4.41
CA PHE A 82 5.58 -16.36 -2.96
C PHE A 82 5.91 -17.72 -2.34
N SER A 83 6.12 -18.77 -3.16
CA SER A 83 6.38 -20.14 -2.69
C SER A 83 5.32 -20.68 -1.72
N VAL A 84 4.05 -20.31 -1.96
CA VAL A 84 2.89 -20.81 -1.20
C VAL A 84 2.05 -21.75 -2.06
N ALA A 85 1.37 -22.69 -1.41
CA ALA A 85 0.47 -23.60 -2.09
C ALA A 85 -0.86 -22.90 -2.45
N TYR A 86 -1.32 -23.05 -3.69
CA TYR A 86 -2.67 -22.66 -4.10
C TYR A 86 -3.51 -23.93 -4.32
N PRO A 87 -4.62 -24.14 -3.57
CA PRO A 87 -5.49 -25.29 -3.80
C PRO A 87 -6.11 -25.17 -5.19
N GLN A 88 -5.94 -26.22 -6.01
CA GLN A 88 -6.61 -26.37 -7.32
C GLN A 88 -8.08 -26.75 -7.16
#